data_AF-A0A2A6BM52-F1
#
_entry.id   AF-A0A2A6BM52-F1
#
_cell.length_a   1.000
_cell.length_b   1.000
_cell.length_c   1.000
_cell.angle_alpha   90.00
_cell.angle_beta   90.00
_cell.angle_gamma   90.00
#
_symmetry.space_group_name_H-M   'P 1'
#
loop_
_entity.id
_entity.type
_entity.pdbx_description
1 polymer ?
#
loop_
_entity_poly.entity_id
_entity_poly.type
_entity_poly.pdbx_seq_one_letter_code
_entity_poly.pdbx_strand_id
1 'polypeptide(L)'
;MTATPNQFEAPTEFTNVALIVEGKKLHVSKEFLAVHSPVFAAMCNGNFAEKGKDEIEIKEIVYEEFVELLNLIHPGWSQLTASSVEYIVKLADQFQMKDARDQSEKFLLKTDKVNSVKKLFLADQCNLQKLKNHCISVITCINELSNNPDYARLSDATKGALLERVIELLRGGNHSCVCHPVIQQIPFPLRAPHPLATTFRFGVMAASPHQFDSPSEFSNVVLIVEGKKIHVNKDFLSLHSPFFAVLFNRDFVEKGETEVEIKDLIYEEFIDLLITIYPGFTPLKVGSVEHILKLADRFQMKDARDQVVNFLMLTKRMNREKKITLAEQYNIPDLRDRTLNTFTSNERLLECFPNFATLSNETKIAIWNRMQELNE
;
A
#
# COMPACT_ATOMS: atom_id res chain seq x y z
N MET A 1 -26.30 -2.00 -1.47
CA MET A 1 -24.93 -1.53 -1.15
C MET A 1 -25.03 -0.78 0.15
N THR A 2 -24.61 -1.37 1.27
CA THR A 2 -24.52 -0.65 2.54
C THR A 2 -23.37 0.33 2.39
N ALA A 3 -23.66 1.64 2.42
CA ALA A 3 -22.64 2.67 2.42
C ALA A 3 -21.65 2.39 3.55
N THR A 4 -20.36 2.36 3.24
CA THR A 4 -19.31 2.28 4.25
C THR A 4 -19.51 3.47 5.21
N PRO A 5 -19.57 3.25 6.53
CA PRO A 5 -19.72 4.36 7.48
C PRO A 5 -18.63 5.40 7.24
N ASN A 6 -19.02 6.66 7.05
CA ASN A 6 -18.07 7.74 6.86
C ASN A 6 -17.60 8.24 8.23
N GLN A 7 -16.44 7.73 8.66
CA GLN A 7 -15.86 8.05 9.96
C GLN A 7 -15.39 9.50 10.12
N PHE A 8 -15.36 10.26 9.02
CA PHE A 8 -14.88 11.65 9.01
C PHE A 8 -16.01 12.67 9.19
N GLU A 9 -17.26 12.25 9.38
CA GLU A 9 -18.40 13.18 9.49
C GLU A 9 -18.44 14.00 10.78
N ALA A 10 -17.78 13.52 11.84
CA ALA A 10 -17.77 14.16 13.14
C ALA A 10 -16.33 14.38 13.63
N PRO A 11 -16.07 15.48 14.37
CA PRO A 11 -14.78 15.69 14.99
C PRO A 11 -14.53 14.64 16.09
N THR A 12 -13.26 14.27 16.24
CA THR A 12 -12.76 13.45 17.35
C THR A 12 -11.69 14.22 18.12
N GLU A 13 -11.21 13.67 19.24
CA GLU A 13 -10.10 14.24 20.00
C GLU A 13 -8.79 14.32 19.19
N PHE A 14 -8.69 13.59 18.07
CA PHE A 14 -7.51 13.55 17.21
C PHE A 14 -7.67 14.38 15.93
N THR A 15 -8.83 14.99 15.66
CA THR A 15 -9.05 15.82 14.47
C THR A 15 -8.79 17.29 14.76
N ASN A 16 -8.05 17.98 13.88
CA ASN A 16 -7.67 19.38 14.04
C ASN A 16 -7.86 20.22 12.75
N VAL A 17 -8.53 19.66 11.74
CA VAL A 17 -8.95 20.37 10.52
C VAL A 17 -10.22 19.77 9.93
N ALA A 18 -11.04 20.59 9.29
CA ALA A 18 -12.17 20.16 8.47
C ALA A 18 -11.88 20.44 6.99
N LEU A 19 -11.85 19.39 6.16
CA LEU A 19 -11.83 19.54 4.71
C LEU A 19 -13.26 19.73 4.20
N ILE A 20 -13.51 20.80 3.45
CA ILE A 20 -14.82 21.08 2.84
C ILE A 20 -14.79 20.57 1.40
N VAL A 21 -15.57 19.54 1.11
CA VAL A 21 -15.72 18.95 -0.23
C VAL A 21 -17.21 18.97 -0.59
N GLU A 22 -17.56 19.62 -1.69
CA GLU A 22 -18.97 19.84 -2.10
C GLU A 22 -19.85 20.43 -0.97
N GLY A 23 -19.28 21.32 -0.16
CA GLY A 23 -19.97 21.95 0.98
C GLY A 23 -20.16 21.06 2.21
N LYS A 24 -19.75 19.79 2.16
CA LYS A 24 -19.78 18.86 3.30
C LYS A 24 -18.42 18.85 4.00
N LYS A 25 -18.41 18.67 5.33
CA LYS A 25 -17.20 18.68 6.16
C LYS A 25 -16.68 17.27 6.40
N LEU A 26 -15.37 17.10 6.25
CA LEU A 26 -14.62 15.89 6.61
C LEU A 26 -13.58 16.27 7.69
N HIS A 27 -13.79 15.81 8.90
CA HIS A 27 -12.93 16.06 10.05
C HIS A 27 -11.75 15.08 10.06
N VAL A 28 -10.53 15.62 9.97
CA VAL A 28 -9.29 14.84 9.88
C VAL A 28 -8.17 15.53 10.68
N SER A 29 -7.00 14.89 10.76
CA SER A 29 -5.77 15.47 11.29
C SER A 29 -4.89 16.01 10.15
N LYS A 30 -4.33 17.21 10.33
CA LYS A 30 -3.33 17.80 9.43
C LYS A 30 -2.10 16.91 9.32
N GLU A 31 -1.68 16.34 10.45
CA GLU A 31 -0.54 15.44 10.59
C GLU A 31 -0.79 14.15 9.79
N PHE A 32 -1.98 13.55 9.93
CA PHE A 32 -2.39 12.39 9.14
C PHE A 32 -2.33 12.66 7.64
N LEU A 33 -2.95 13.76 7.18
CA LEU A 33 -2.94 14.11 5.76
C LEU A 33 -1.53 14.34 5.23
N ALA A 34 -0.72 15.07 5.98
CA ALA A 34 0.60 15.48 5.55
C ALA A 34 1.60 14.34 5.49
N VAL A 35 1.49 13.38 6.41
CA VAL A 35 2.25 12.13 6.37
C VAL A 35 2.00 11.39 5.05
N HIS A 36 0.74 11.32 4.60
CA HIS A 36 0.38 10.62 3.36
C HIS A 36 0.51 11.45 2.07
N SER A 37 0.59 12.77 2.15
CA SER A 37 0.54 13.66 0.98
C SER A 37 1.47 14.87 1.13
N PRO A 38 2.49 15.01 0.26
CA PRO A 38 3.33 16.21 0.23
C PRO A 38 2.53 17.47 -0.19
N VAL A 39 1.41 17.29 -0.89
CA VAL A 39 0.49 18.40 -1.22
C VAL A 39 -0.19 18.91 0.03
N PHE A 40 -0.74 18.02 0.87
CA PHE A 40 -1.35 18.43 2.14
C PHE A 40 -0.33 18.91 3.17
N ALA A 41 0.86 18.33 3.19
CA ALA A 41 2.01 18.85 3.92
C ALA A 41 2.27 20.32 3.61
N ALA A 42 2.47 20.63 2.33
CA ALA A 42 2.68 22.00 1.88
C ALA A 42 1.48 22.90 2.19
N MET A 43 0.26 22.41 2.00
CA MET A 43 -0.97 23.17 2.22
C MET A 43 -1.21 23.51 3.70
N CYS A 44 -0.97 22.57 4.62
CA CYS A 44 -1.22 22.76 6.04
C CYS A 44 -0.08 23.51 6.76
N ASN A 45 1.17 23.27 6.35
CA ASN A 45 2.36 23.74 7.08
C ASN A 45 3.24 24.73 6.29
N GLY A 46 3.12 24.76 4.96
CA GLY A 46 3.84 25.69 4.09
C GLY A 46 3.37 27.14 4.27
N ASN A 47 3.98 28.08 3.54
CA ASN A 47 3.61 29.51 3.60
C ASN A 47 2.42 29.84 2.68
N PHE A 48 1.35 29.05 2.75
CA PHE A 48 0.13 29.26 1.98
C PHE A 48 -0.96 29.90 2.84
N ALA A 49 -2.05 30.36 2.20
CA ALA A 49 -3.15 31.02 2.90
C ALA A 49 -3.88 30.08 3.88
N GLU A 50 -3.65 28.77 3.75
CA GLU A 50 -4.24 27.69 4.53
C GLU A 50 -3.46 27.39 5.82
N LYS A 51 -2.25 27.95 5.97
CA LYS A 51 -1.36 27.79 7.14
C LYS A 51 -2.01 28.40 8.39
N GLY A 52 -2.83 27.61 9.08
CA GLY A 52 -3.55 28.02 10.28
C GLY A 52 -5.07 28.15 10.11
N LYS A 53 -5.64 27.73 8.96
CA LYS A 53 -7.08 27.56 8.87
C LYS A 53 -7.51 26.26 9.56
N ASP A 54 -8.66 26.31 10.20
CA ASP A 54 -9.35 25.13 10.74
C ASP A 54 -10.28 24.48 9.70
N GLU A 55 -10.56 25.20 8.61
CA GLU A 55 -11.36 24.72 7.49
C GLU A 55 -10.64 24.98 6.16
N ILE A 56 -10.55 23.94 5.32
CA ILE A 56 -9.86 23.98 4.02
C ILE A 56 -10.82 23.50 2.93
N GLU A 57 -11.12 24.36 1.96
CA GLU A 57 -11.97 24.00 0.82
C GLU A 57 -11.17 23.25 -0.25
N ILE A 58 -11.64 22.06 -0.62
CA ILE A 58 -11.07 21.24 -1.68
C ILE A 58 -12.06 21.26 -2.86
N LYS A 59 -11.65 21.90 -3.95
CA LYS A 59 -12.50 22.13 -5.13
C LYS A 59 -12.37 21.01 -6.16
N GLU A 60 -13.38 20.90 -7.01
CA GLU A 60 -13.41 20.02 -8.19
C GLU A 60 -13.24 18.52 -7.87
N ILE A 61 -13.72 18.10 -6.69
CA ILE A 61 -13.66 16.71 -6.23
C ILE A 61 -15.03 16.25 -5.76
N VAL A 62 -15.39 15.02 -6.11
CA VAL A 62 -16.63 14.37 -5.68
C VAL A 62 -16.47 13.90 -4.22
N TYR A 63 -17.42 14.25 -3.35
CA TYR A 63 -17.33 13.97 -1.92
C TYR A 63 -17.12 12.48 -1.62
N GLU A 64 -17.94 11.62 -2.23
CA GLU A 64 -17.91 10.17 -1.96
C GLU A 64 -16.60 9.53 -2.43
N GLU A 65 -16.03 9.97 -3.55
CA GLU A 65 -14.74 9.49 -4.07
C GLU A 65 -13.58 9.88 -3.13
N PHE A 66 -13.64 11.08 -2.55
CA PHE A 66 -12.62 11.55 -1.62
C PHE A 66 -12.71 10.86 -0.26
N VAL A 67 -13.91 10.56 0.23
CA VAL A 67 -14.11 9.72 1.44
C VAL A 67 -13.49 8.34 1.25
N GLU A 68 -13.64 7.73 0.07
CA GLU A 68 -12.99 6.45 -0.22
C GLU A 68 -11.46 6.54 -0.28
N LEU A 69 -10.90 7.62 -0.84
CA LEU A 69 -9.46 7.87 -0.79
C LEU A 69 -8.96 7.97 0.66
N LEU A 70 -9.63 8.76 1.50
CA LEU A 70 -9.26 8.92 2.91
C LEU A 70 -9.39 7.60 3.66
N ASN A 71 -10.44 6.82 3.42
CA ASN A 71 -10.58 5.49 4.00
C ASN A 71 -9.46 4.54 3.57
N LEU A 72 -8.96 4.64 2.32
CA LEU A 72 -7.87 3.78 1.83
C LEU A 72 -6.53 4.03 2.54
N ILE A 73 -6.25 5.28 2.91
CA ILE A 73 -5.05 5.64 3.68
C ILE A 73 -5.27 5.59 5.19
N HIS A 74 -6.53 5.56 5.64
CA HIS A 74 -6.86 5.45 7.04
C HIS A 74 -6.65 4.02 7.55
N PRO A 75 -6.14 3.84 8.78
CA PRO A 75 -5.70 2.53 9.22
C PRO A 75 -6.88 1.58 9.44
N GLY A 76 -6.81 0.38 8.86
CA GLY A 76 -7.82 -0.67 9.04
C GLY A 76 -9.07 -0.53 8.18
N TRP A 77 -9.12 0.41 7.22
CA TRP A 77 -10.31 0.66 6.41
C TRP A 77 -10.09 0.46 4.90
N SER A 78 -11.12 -0.15 4.29
CA SER A 78 -11.37 -0.32 2.85
C SER A 78 -10.38 -1.15 2.02
N GLN A 79 -10.92 -1.84 1.02
CA GLN A 79 -10.14 -2.47 -0.04
C GLN A 79 -10.46 -1.78 -1.35
N LEU A 80 -9.44 -1.57 -2.17
CA LEU A 80 -9.61 -1.16 -3.55
C LEU A 80 -10.48 -2.16 -4.31
N THR A 81 -11.41 -1.63 -5.11
CA THR A 81 -12.31 -2.40 -5.97
C THR A 81 -12.10 -2.03 -7.43
N ALA A 82 -12.63 -2.85 -8.34
CA ALA A 82 -12.55 -2.55 -9.78
C ALA A 82 -13.32 -1.28 -10.17
N SER A 83 -14.37 -0.93 -9.43
CA SER A 83 -15.12 0.32 -9.62
C SER A 83 -14.43 1.53 -9.00
N SER A 84 -13.71 1.35 -7.90
CA SER A 84 -13.12 2.48 -7.16
C SER A 84 -11.71 2.87 -7.61
N VAL A 85 -10.94 1.92 -8.15
CA VAL A 85 -9.52 2.13 -8.46
C VAL A 85 -9.25 3.26 -9.47
N GLU A 86 -10.19 3.54 -10.38
CA GLU A 86 -9.99 4.60 -11.39
C GLU A 86 -9.97 6.01 -10.78
N TYR A 87 -10.94 6.38 -9.95
CA TYR A 87 -10.91 7.70 -9.31
C TYR A 87 -9.88 7.76 -8.19
N ILE A 88 -9.71 6.66 -7.42
CA ILE A 88 -8.70 6.63 -6.36
C ILE A 88 -7.30 6.87 -6.91
N VAL A 89 -6.91 6.23 -8.02
CA VAL A 89 -5.55 6.41 -8.55
C VAL A 89 -5.33 7.82 -9.10
N LYS A 90 -6.37 8.46 -9.63
CA LYS A 90 -6.32 9.86 -10.09
C LYS A 90 -6.20 10.84 -8.93
N LEU A 91 -7.04 10.67 -7.89
CA LEU A 91 -6.96 11.50 -6.69
C LEU A 91 -5.62 11.30 -5.97
N ALA A 92 -5.14 10.05 -5.88
CA ALA A 92 -3.84 9.75 -5.30
C ALA A 92 -2.70 10.42 -6.07
N ASP A 93 -2.77 10.50 -7.40
CA ASP A 93 -1.78 11.23 -8.19
C ASP A 93 -1.91 12.75 -8.01
N GLN A 94 -3.13 13.29 -8.02
CA GLN A 94 -3.43 14.71 -7.79
C GLN A 94 -2.88 15.21 -6.44
N PHE A 95 -3.07 14.43 -5.37
CA PHE A 95 -2.57 14.74 -4.03
C PHE A 95 -1.19 14.15 -3.75
N GLN A 96 -0.54 13.54 -4.74
CA GLN A 96 0.77 12.91 -4.62
C GLN A 96 0.85 11.89 -3.46
N MET A 97 -0.26 11.19 -3.19
CA MET A 97 -0.37 10.15 -2.18
C MET A 97 0.25 8.85 -2.70
N LYS A 98 1.55 8.71 -2.44
CA LYS A 98 2.37 7.63 -2.95
C LYS A 98 1.83 6.24 -2.58
N ASP A 99 1.36 6.05 -1.36
CA ASP A 99 0.85 4.75 -0.90
C ASP A 99 -0.43 4.35 -1.58
N ALA A 100 -1.42 5.24 -1.67
CA ALA A 100 -2.66 4.99 -2.38
C ALA A 100 -2.39 4.67 -3.87
N ARG A 101 -1.40 5.35 -4.47
CA ARG A 101 -0.96 5.07 -5.84
C ARG A 101 -0.29 3.69 -5.97
N ASP A 102 0.60 3.33 -5.06
CA ASP A 102 1.27 2.02 -5.05
C ASP A 102 0.27 0.88 -4.78
N GLN A 103 -0.71 1.09 -3.90
CA GLN A 103 -1.81 0.16 -3.65
C GLN A 103 -2.67 -0.04 -4.90
N SER A 104 -3.01 1.06 -5.59
CA SER A 104 -3.75 1.04 -6.86
C SER A 104 -2.99 0.30 -7.96
N GLU A 105 -1.68 0.57 -8.11
CA GLU A 105 -0.82 -0.11 -9.08
C GLU A 105 -0.77 -1.63 -8.81
N LYS A 106 -0.59 -2.03 -7.54
CA LYS A 106 -0.61 -3.45 -7.13
C LYS A 106 -1.95 -4.13 -7.41
N PHE A 107 -3.07 -3.44 -7.18
CA PHE A 107 -4.40 -3.96 -7.45
C PHE A 107 -4.60 -4.18 -8.97
N LEU A 108 -4.28 -3.17 -9.77
CA LEU A 108 -4.41 -3.19 -11.23
C LEU A 108 -3.53 -4.28 -11.88
N LEU A 109 -2.35 -4.55 -11.34
CA LEU A 109 -1.48 -5.66 -11.79
C LEU A 109 -2.12 -7.05 -11.58
N LYS A 110 -2.97 -7.22 -10.57
CA LYS A 110 -3.53 -8.53 -10.18
C LYS A 110 -4.93 -8.78 -10.70
N THR A 111 -5.75 -7.75 -10.80
CA THR A 111 -7.18 -7.89 -11.15
C THR A 111 -7.35 -8.19 -12.64
N ASP A 112 -8.26 -9.08 -13.00
CA ASP A 112 -8.73 -9.32 -14.37
C ASP A 112 -10.00 -8.52 -14.72
N LYS A 113 -10.65 -7.94 -13.70
CA LYS A 113 -11.90 -7.16 -13.83
C LYS A 113 -11.74 -5.83 -14.56
N VAL A 114 -10.51 -5.35 -14.74
CA VAL A 114 -10.20 -4.12 -15.48
C VAL A 114 -9.48 -4.51 -16.76
N ASN A 115 -9.96 -4.06 -17.92
CA ASN A 115 -9.37 -4.43 -19.20
C ASN A 115 -7.95 -3.84 -19.39
N SER A 116 -7.11 -4.52 -20.16
CA SER A 116 -5.69 -4.16 -20.34
C SER A 116 -5.46 -2.77 -20.91
N VAL A 117 -6.33 -2.29 -21.83
CA VAL A 117 -6.20 -0.95 -22.41
C VAL A 117 -6.48 0.12 -21.36
N LYS A 118 -7.50 -0.09 -20.53
CA LYS A 118 -7.84 0.80 -19.43
C LYS A 118 -6.72 0.83 -18.39
N LYS A 119 -6.13 -0.32 -18.05
CA LYS A 119 -4.95 -0.39 -17.18
C LYS A 119 -3.79 0.43 -17.75
N LEU A 120 -3.51 0.28 -19.05
CA LEU A 120 -2.46 1.03 -19.73
C LEU A 120 -2.74 2.53 -19.73
N PHE A 121 -3.99 2.93 -19.97
CA PHE A 121 -4.43 4.32 -19.91
C PHE A 121 -4.23 4.92 -18.51
N LEU A 122 -4.68 4.24 -17.46
CA LEU A 122 -4.46 4.69 -16.08
C LEU A 122 -2.96 4.76 -15.74
N ALA A 123 -2.18 3.77 -16.22
CA ALA A 123 -0.74 3.75 -16.00
C ALA A 123 -0.01 4.90 -16.68
N ASP A 124 -0.47 5.30 -17.86
CA ASP A 124 0.06 6.44 -18.60
C ASP A 124 -0.30 7.77 -17.91
N GLN A 125 -1.56 7.96 -17.56
CA GLN A 125 -2.06 9.22 -16.97
C GLN A 125 -1.50 9.47 -15.56
N CYS A 126 -1.43 8.44 -14.72
CA CYS A 126 -0.98 8.56 -13.32
C CYS A 126 0.48 8.10 -13.12
N ASN A 127 1.24 7.99 -14.21
CA ASN A 127 2.67 7.65 -14.20
C ASN A 127 3.02 6.35 -13.44
N LEU A 128 2.18 5.30 -13.58
CA LEU A 128 2.36 4.00 -12.93
C LEU A 128 3.30 3.11 -13.75
N GLN A 129 4.61 3.31 -13.56
CA GLN A 129 5.63 2.71 -14.42
C GLN A 129 5.64 1.17 -14.42
N LYS A 130 5.40 0.52 -13.28
CA LYS A 130 5.40 -0.96 -13.24
C LYS A 130 4.19 -1.51 -13.98
N LEU A 131 3.03 -0.91 -13.80
CA LEU A 131 1.82 -1.29 -14.52
C LEU A 131 1.95 -1.01 -16.02
N LYS A 132 2.48 0.16 -16.40
CA LYS A 132 2.72 0.54 -17.80
C LYS A 132 3.61 -0.48 -18.51
N ASN A 133 4.76 -0.79 -17.91
CA ASN A 133 5.71 -1.75 -18.47
C ASN A 133 5.12 -3.16 -18.53
N HIS A 134 4.37 -3.58 -17.51
CA HIS A 134 3.68 -4.86 -17.52
C HIS A 134 2.64 -4.94 -18.65
N CYS A 135 1.76 -3.93 -18.77
CA CYS A 135 0.76 -3.85 -19.83
C CYS A 135 1.41 -3.91 -21.22
N ILE A 136 2.48 -3.14 -21.45
CA ILE A 136 3.21 -3.16 -22.73
C ILE A 136 3.81 -4.55 -23.01
N SER A 137 4.40 -5.21 -22.01
CA SER A 137 5.01 -6.53 -22.18
C SER A 137 4.02 -7.63 -22.56
N VAL A 138 2.78 -7.55 -22.04
CA VAL A 138 1.72 -8.55 -22.22
C VAL A 138 0.95 -8.35 -23.52
N ILE A 139 1.04 -7.19 -24.16
CA ILE A 139 0.41 -6.96 -25.45
C ILE A 139 0.99 -7.91 -26.49
N THR A 140 0.11 -8.72 -27.07
CA THR A 140 0.40 -9.67 -28.15
C THR A 140 -0.20 -9.23 -29.49
N CYS A 141 -1.29 -8.45 -29.48
CA CYS A 141 -2.01 -8.02 -30.67
C CYS A 141 -2.39 -6.53 -30.63
N ILE A 142 -2.17 -5.82 -31.74
CA ILE A 142 -2.44 -4.37 -31.87
C ILE A 142 -3.92 -4.08 -32.01
N ASN A 143 -4.66 -4.97 -32.70
CA ASN A 143 -6.07 -4.73 -33.01
C ASN A 143 -6.92 -4.64 -31.74
N GLU A 144 -6.48 -5.27 -30.64
CA GLU A 144 -7.11 -5.16 -29.32
C GLU A 144 -6.98 -3.76 -28.72
N LEU A 145 -5.95 -3.00 -29.11
CA LEU A 145 -5.69 -1.64 -28.64
C LEU A 145 -6.42 -0.61 -29.49
N SER A 146 -6.30 -0.70 -30.82
CA SER A 146 -6.82 0.32 -31.75
C SER A 146 -8.34 0.45 -31.72
N ASN A 147 -9.05 -0.62 -31.34
CA ASN A 147 -10.51 -0.64 -31.27
C ASN A 147 -11.06 -0.07 -29.95
N ASN A 148 -10.20 0.28 -28.99
CA ASN A 148 -10.63 0.78 -27.68
C ASN A 148 -10.58 2.32 -27.63
N PRO A 149 -11.64 3.00 -27.16
CA PRO A 149 -11.68 4.47 -27.12
C PRO A 149 -10.58 5.09 -26.25
N ASP A 150 -10.10 4.39 -25.23
CA ASP A 150 -9.02 4.90 -24.37
C ASP A 150 -7.66 4.92 -25.08
N TYR A 151 -7.46 4.19 -26.17
CA TYR A 151 -6.23 4.22 -26.97
C TYR A 151 -5.94 5.60 -27.55
N ALA A 152 -6.97 6.30 -28.02
CA ALA A 152 -6.84 7.65 -28.57
C ALA A 152 -6.28 8.63 -27.53
N ARG A 153 -6.59 8.39 -26.25
CA ARG A 153 -6.23 9.22 -25.09
C ARG A 153 -4.86 8.92 -24.51
N LEU A 154 -4.16 7.89 -25.02
CA LEU A 154 -2.79 7.60 -24.61
C LEU A 154 -1.83 8.70 -25.09
N SER A 155 -0.83 9.00 -24.26
CA SER A 155 0.26 9.91 -24.60
C SER A 155 1.08 9.40 -25.78
N ASP A 156 1.72 10.32 -26.50
CA ASP A 156 2.60 9.97 -27.62
C ASP A 156 3.77 9.09 -27.18
N ALA A 157 4.28 9.30 -25.95
CA ALA A 157 5.32 8.45 -25.37
C ALA A 157 4.84 6.99 -25.22
N THR A 158 3.60 6.77 -24.77
CA THR A 158 3.03 5.43 -24.65
C THR A 158 2.73 4.82 -26.02
N LYS A 159 2.19 5.60 -26.95
CA LYS A 159 1.97 5.15 -28.34
C LYS A 159 3.29 4.76 -29.01
N GLY A 160 4.37 5.51 -28.76
CA GLY A 160 5.73 5.18 -29.21
C GLY A 160 6.24 3.85 -28.63
N ALA A 161 6.12 3.66 -27.31
CA ALA A 161 6.53 2.43 -26.65
C ALA A 161 5.72 1.20 -27.13
N LEU A 162 4.43 1.39 -27.43
CA LEU A 162 3.60 0.36 -28.06
C LEU A 162 4.10 0.02 -29.47
N LEU A 163 4.44 1.03 -30.27
CA LEU A 163 4.99 0.82 -31.61
C LEU A 163 6.32 0.05 -31.57
N GLU A 164 7.21 0.37 -30.63
CA GLU A 164 8.46 -0.37 -30.43
C GLU A 164 8.18 -1.84 -30.11
N ARG A 165 7.27 -2.10 -29.16
CA ARG A 165 6.85 -3.46 -28.80
C ARG A 165 6.29 -4.25 -29.99
N VAL A 166 5.50 -3.58 -30.83
CA VAL A 166 4.97 -4.17 -32.06
C VAL A 166 6.08 -4.57 -33.03
N ILE A 167 7.04 -3.68 -33.24
CA ILE A 167 8.18 -3.94 -34.13
C ILE A 167 8.99 -5.13 -33.63
N GLU A 168 9.16 -5.28 -32.31
CA GLU A 168 9.80 -6.46 -31.72
C GLU A 168 9.05 -7.76 -32.02
N LEU A 169 7.72 -7.77 -31.84
CA LEU A 169 6.89 -8.94 -32.12
C LEU A 169 6.96 -9.36 -33.59
N LEU A 170 6.94 -8.38 -34.51
CA LEU A 170 7.08 -8.62 -35.94
C LEU A 170 8.45 -9.20 -36.31
N ARG A 171 9.53 -8.78 -35.62
CA ARG A 171 10.89 -9.30 -35.83
C ARG A 171 11.10 -10.69 -35.23
N GLY A 172 10.36 -11.04 -34.17
CA GLY A 172 10.50 -12.30 -33.43
C GLY A 172 9.80 -13.53 -34.01
N GLY A 173 9.13 -13.42 -35.17
CA GLY A 173 8.49 -14.56 -35.85
C GLY A 173 7.16 -15.05 -35.26
N ASN A 174 6.57 -14.33 -34.30
CA ASN A 174 5.23 -14.62 -33.79
C ASN A 174 4.18 -14.09 -34.78
N HIS A 175 3.98 -14.82 -35.88
CA HIS A 175 3.10 -14.43 -36.99
C HIS A 175 1.59 -14.58 -36.72
N SER A 176 1.17 -14.92 -35.50
CA SER A 176 -0.26 -15.11 -35.16
C SER A 176 -1.10 -13.83 -35.21
N CYS A 177 -0.49 -12.65 -35.40
CA CYS A 177 -1.21 -11.37 -35.37
C CYS A 177 -1.09 -10.52 -36.65
N VAL A 178 -0.55 -11.04 -37.76
CA VAL A 178 -0.37 -10.24 -38.98
C VAL A 178 -1.49 -10.53 -39.99
N CYS A 179 -2.65 -9.91 -39.78
CA CYS A 179 -3.73 -9.90 -40.77
C CYS A 179 -3.86 -8.49 -41.40
N HIS A 180 -2.82 -7.97 -42.10
CA HIS A 180 -3.05 -6.95 -43.13
C HIS A 180 -1.86 -6.78 -44.11
N PRO A 181 -2.08 -6.61 -45.43
CA PRO A 181 -1.01 -6.51 -46.45
C PRO A 181 -0.20 -5.20 -46.45
N VAL A 182 -0.50 -4.26 -45.56
CA VAL A 182 0.01 -2.87 -45.66
C VAL A 182 1.44 -2.70 -45.11
N ILE A 183 1.92 -3.64 -44.29
CA ILE A 183 3.23 -3.50 -43.62
C ILE A 183 4.40 -3.97 -44.50
N GLN A 184 4.14 -4.62 -45.65
CA GLN A 184 5.20 -5.05 -46.57
C GLN A 184 5.79 -3.92 -47.45
N GLN A 185 5.27 -2.69 -47.37
CA GLN A 185 5.68 -1.61 -48.28
C GLN A 185 6.37 -0.42 -47.62
N ILE A 186 6.63 -0.45 -46.30
CA ILE A 186 7.35 0.65 -45.64
C ILE A 186 8.85 0.39 -45.74
N PRO A 187 9.64 1.24 -46.44
CA PRO A 187 11.09 1.14 -46.41
C PRO A 187 11.58 1.59 -45.03
N PHE A 188 12.12 0.68 -44.23
CA PHE A 188 12.78 1.02 -42.97
C PHE A 188 14.12 1.72 -43.25
N PRO A 189 14.39 2.92 -42.71
CA PRO A 189 15.74 3.45 -42.66
C PRO A 189 16.55 2.71 -41.59
N LEU A 190 17.79 2.36 -41.94
CA LEU A 190 18.77 1.77 -41.05
C LEU A 190 19.18 2.75 -39.92
N ARG A 191 19.26 2.18 -38.72
CA ARG A 191 19.75 2.67 -37.43
C ARG A 191 20.81 3.79 -37.47
N ALA A 192 20.65 4.78 -36.59
CA ALA A 192 21.76 5.58 -36.03
C ALA A 192 21.87 5.33 -34.50
N PRO A 193 23.07 5.42 -33.89
CA PRO A 193 23.25 5.18 -32.46
C PRO A 193 22.94 6.41 -31.59
N HIS A 194 22.46 6.17 -30.37
CA HIS A 194 22.14 7.14 -29.30
C HIS A 194 23.31 8.10 -28.97
N PRO A 195 23.04 9.29 -28.38
CA PRO A 195 22.94 9.43 -26.90
C PRO A 195 21.84 10.44 -26.49
N LEU A 196 21.22 10.43 -25.31
CA LEU A 196 21.78 10.65 -23.98
C LEU A 196 20.78 10.17 -22.92
N ALA A 197 21.30 9.44 -21.92
CA ALA A 197 20.61 9.22 -20.66
C ALA A 197 20.64 10.52 -19.86
N THR A 198 19.52 11.24 -19.82
CA THR A 198 19.31 12.28 -18.81
C THR A 198 18.67 11.61 -17.61
N THR A 199 19.50 11.23 -16.63
CA THR A 199 19.02 10.88 -15.29
C THR A 199 18.41 12.12 -14.66
N PHE A 200 17.10 12.27 -14.74
CA PHE A 200 16.35 13.14 -13.85
C PHE A 200 16.18 12.43 -12.51
N ARG A 201 16.95 12.87 -11.50
CA ARG A 201 16.74 12.49 -10.11
C ARG A 201 15.50 13.22 -9.60
N PHE A 202 14.36 12.55 -9.59
CA PHE A 202 13.30 12.93 -8.66
C PHE A 202 13.60 12.28 -7.31
N GLY A 203 13.75 13.13 -6.29
CA GLY A 203 13.79 12.73 -4.90
C GLY A 203 12.45 12.11 -4.53
N VAL A 204 12.34 10.80 -4.74
CA VAL A 204 11.33 10.00 -4.05
C VAL A 204 11.81 9.95 -2.61
N MET A 205 11.08 10.58 -1.69
CA MET A 205 11.16 10.27 -0.26
C MET A 205 10.69 8.82 -0.10
N ALA A 206 11.57 7.87 -0.42
CA ALA A 206 11.40 6.52 0.06
C ALA A 206 11.52 6.61 1.59
N ALA A 207 10.58 6.02 2.32
CA ALA A 207 10.75 5.81 3.75
C ALA A 207 12.07 5.05 3.97
N SER A 208 13.10 5.80 4.35
CA SER A 208 14.37 5.25 4.77
C SER A 208 14.22 4.89 6.24
N PRO A 209 14.86 3.82 6.75
CA PRO A 209 14.96 3.59 8.18
C PRO A 209 15.47 4.82 8.94
N HIS A 210 16.27 5.65 8.27
CA HIS A 210 16.79 6.93 8.75
C HIS A 210 15.77 8.09 8.79
N GLN A 211 14.52 7.89 8.33
CA GLN A 211 13.53 8.97 8.31
C GLN A 211 13.14 9.46 9.71
N PHE A 212 13.43 8.65 10.74
CA PHE A 212 13.16 8.98 12.14
C PHE A 212 14.40 9.51 12.88
N ASP A 213 15.57 9.54 12.25
CA ASP A 213 16.83 9.94 12.88
C ASP A 213 16.93 11.47 13.07
N SER A 214 16.02 12.24 12.47
CA SER A 214 16.02 13.70 12.51
C SER A 214 14.60 14.24 12.52
N PRO A 215 14.37 15.42 13.13
CA PRO A 215 13.06 16.03 13.16
C PRO A 215 12.59 16.34 11.73
N SER A 216 11.31 16.07 11.49
CA SER A 216 10.58 16.52 10.30
C SER A 216 9.65 17.66 10.68
N GLU A 217 9.05 18.31 9.68
CA GLU A 217 8.02 19.33 9.91
C GLU A 217 6.75 18.77 10.58
N PHE A 218 6.62 17.45 10.72
CA PHE A 218 5.49 16.76 11.37
C PHE A 218 5.87 16.10 12.69
N SER A 219 7.16 15.95 13.00
CA SER A 219 7.56 15.35 14.28
C SER A 219 7.31 16.33 15.41
N ASN A 220 6.56 15.92 16.43
CA ASN A 220 6.21 16.73 17.59
C ASN A 220 6.54 16.05 18.93
N VAL A 221 7.12 14.85 18.89
CA VAL A 221 7.65 14.14 20.05
C VAL A 221 8.89 13.32 19.66
N VAL A 222 9.80 13.13 20.62
CA VAL A 222 10.98 12.26 20.48
C VAL A 222 10.81 11.05 21.37
N LEU A 223 10.82 9.85 20.79
CA LEU A 223 10.90 8.61 21.56
C LEU A 223 12.37 8.21 21.76
N ILE A 224 12.73 7.80 22.96
CA ILE A 224 14.08 7.31 23.28
C ILE A 224 14.02 5.80 23.47
N VAL A 225 14.73 5.07 22.61
CA VAL A 225 14.84 3.59 22.64
C VAL A 225 16.32 3.23 22.57
N GLU A 226 16.81 2.45 23.54
CA GLU A 226 18.25 2.11 23.69
C GLU A 226 19.16 3.36 23.66
N GLY A 227 18.69 4.47 24.22
CA GLY A 227 19.40 5.76 24.22
C GLY A 227 19.45 6.48 22.87
N LYS A 228 18.86 5.92 21.81
CA LYS A 228 18.73 6.54 20.48
C LYS A 228 17.42 7.32 20.39
N LYS A 229 17.48 8.49 19.73
CA LYS A 229 16.33 9.37 19.51
C LYS A 229 15.57 9.00 18.23
N ILE A 230 14.25 8.93 18.32
CA ILE A 230 13.33 8.62 17.23
C ILE A 230 12.31 9.75 17.14
N HIS A 231 12.37 10.53 16.07
CA HIS A 231 11.48 11.68 15.86
C HIS A 231 10.18 11.23 15.18
N VAL A 232 9.05 11.38 15.88
CA VAL A 232 7.73 10.90 15.43
C VAL A 232 6.63 11.91 15.72
N ASN A 233 5.42 11.62 15.22
CA ASN A 233 4.23 12.41 15.50
C ASN A 233 3.33 11.67 16.49
N LYS A 234 3.04 12.30 17.63
CA LYS A 234 2.24 11.70 18.71
C LYS A 234 0.80 11.42 18.31
N ASP A 235 0.20 12.29 17.49
CA ASP A 235 -1.20 12.21 17.08
C ASP A 235 -1.38 11.09 16.05
N PHE A 236 -0.42 10.97 15.12
CA PHE A 236 -0.33 9.85 14.18
C PHE A 236 -0.12 8.51 14.90
N LEU A 237 0.78 8.45 15.87
CA LEU A 237 0.95 7.23 16.68
C LEU A 237 -0.32 6.90 17.47
N SER A 238 -1.00 7.90 18.04
CA SER A 238 -2.26 7.74 18.76
C SER A 238 -3.37 7.18 17.86
N LEU A 239 -3.43 7.63 16.61
CA LEU A 239 -4.38 7.14 15.60
C LEU A 239 -4.22 5.63 15.36
N HIS A 240 -2.97 5.15 15.35
CA HIS A 240 -2.63 3.74 15.11
C HIS A 240 -2.58 2.86 16.36
N SER A 241 -2.60 3.46 17.56
CA SER A 241 -2.32 2.76 18.79
C SER A 241 -3.08 3.36 19.97
N PRO A 242 -4.07 2.63 20.51
CA PRO A 242 -4.72 2.98 21.77
C PRO A 242 -3.73 3.15 22.92
N PHE A 243 -2.62 2.37 22.91
CA PHE A 243 -1.55 2.53 23.89
C PHE A 243 -0.91 3.92 23.82
N PHE A 244 -0.50 4.37 22.63
CA PHE A 244 0.10 5.70 22.46
C PHE A 244 -0.92 6.82 22.68
N ALA A 245 -2.19 6.62 22.29
CA ALA A 245 -3.26 7.56 22.59
C ALA A 245 -3.40 7.79 24.10
N VAL A 246 -3.32 6.73 24.90
CA VAL A 246 -3.34 6.82 26.37
C VAL A 246 -2.06 7.47 26.90
N LEU A 247 -0.89 7.08 26.38
CA LEU A 247 0.41 7.58 26.81
C LEU A 247 0.53 9.11 26.66
N PHE A 248 0.06 9.65 25.53
CA PHE A 248 0.25 11.07 25.20
C PHE A 248 -0.86 12.00 25.68
N ASN A 249 -2.09 11.50 25.89
CA ASN A 249 -3.25 12.39 26.13
C ASN A 249 -3.82 12.34 27.55
N ARG A 250 -3.63 11.24 28.30
CA ARG A 250 -4.07 11.17 29.70
C ARG A 250 -3.08 11.89 30.61
N ASP A 251 -3.51 12.24 31.83
CA ASP A 251 -2.70 12.96 32.84
C ASP A 251 -1.55 12.10 33.43
N PHE A 252 -0.80 11.43 32.56
CA PHE A 252 0.50 10.87 32.87
C PHE A 252 1.58 11.95 32.76
N VAL A 253 2.75 11.70 33.33
CA VAL A 253 3.86 12.66 33.32
C VAL A 253 4.32 12.99 31.89
N GLU A 254 4.11 12.06 30.96
CA GLU A 254 4.50 12.15 29.56
C GLU A 254 3.61 13.06 28.70
N LYS A 255 2.43 13.51 29.18
CA LYS A 255 1.48 14.35 28.43
C LYS A 255 2.09 15.68 27.96
N GLY A 256 3.02 16.23 28.74
CA GLY A 256 3.71 17.49 28.44
C GLY A 256 5.15 17.31 27.95
N GLU A 257 5.64 16.08 27.86
CA GLU A 257 7.03 15.80 27.54
C GLU A 257 7.28 15.83 26.04
N THR A 258 8.37 16.48 25.64
CA THR A 258 8.84 16.47 24.25
C THR A 258 9.76 15.27 23.97
N GLU A 259 10.26 14.61 25.02
CA GLU A 259 11.07 13.40 24.96
C GLU A 259 10.53 12.32 25.90
N VAL A 260 10.27 11.11 25.39
CA VAL A 260 9.68 10.00 26.15
C VAL A 260 10.53 8.74 25.99
N GLU A 261 11.05 8.19 27.09
CA GLU A 261 11.82 6.95 27.08
C GLU A 261 10.90 5.72 27.10
N ILE A 262 11.08 4.81 26.14
CA ILE A 262 10.37 3.52 26.10
C ILE A 262 11.36 2.38 26.37
N LYS A 263 11.22 1.76 27.53
CA LYS A 263 12.11 0.69 28.01
C LYS A 263 11.77 -0.66 27.39
N ASP A 264 12.74 -1.58 27.48
CA ASP A 264 12.61 -2.97 27.03
C ASP A 264 12.26 -3.11 25.55
N LEU A 265 12.86 -2.29 24.70
CA LEU A 265 12.74 -2.34 23.24
C LEU A 265 14.12 -2.46 22.60
N ILE A 266 14.18 -3.22 21.51
CA ILE A 266 15.33 -3.21 20.60
C ILE A 266 15.04 -2.13 19.55
N TYR A 267 15.98 -1.19 19.36
CA TYR A 267 15.79 -0.05 18.46
C TYR A 267 15.39 -0.48 17.05
N GLU A 268 16.13 -1.42 16.46
CA GLU A 268 15.90 -1.85 15.07
C GLU A 268 14.52 -2.52 14.89
N GLU A 269 14.05 -3.29 15.88
CA GLU A 269 12.72 -3.93 15.82
C GLU A 269 11.59 -2.89 15.92
N PHE A 270 11.79 -1.84 16.72
CA PHE A 270 10.83 -0.76 16.83
C PHE A 270 10.78 0.11 15.56
N ILE A 271 11.91 0.33 14.90
CA ILE A 271 11.94 0.98 13.59
C ILE A 271 11.19 0.15 12.54
N ASP A 272 11.38 -1.17 12.50
CA ASP A 272 10.64 -2.06 11.59
C ASP A 272 9.10 -1.98 11.83
N LEU A 273 8.65 -1.82 13.08
CA LEU A 273 7.23 -1.54 13.40
C LEU A 273 6.78 -0.19 12.85
N LEU A 274 7.54 0.88 13.11
CA LEU A 274 7.17 2.24 12.66
C LEU A 274 7.09 2.33 11.13
N ILE A 275 8.04 1.74 10.41
CA ILE A 275 8.03 1.67 8.94
C ILE A 275 6.79 0.92 8.42
N THR A 276 6.19 0.03 9.21
CA THR A 276 4.97 -0.69 8.81
C THR A 276 3.76 0.24 8.77
N ILE A 277 3.65 1.23 9.65
CA ILE A 277 2.50 2.14 9.71
C ILE A 277 2.74 3.48 8.99
N TYR A 278 3.99 3.91 8.89
CA TYR A 278 4.33 5.14 8.18
C TYR A 278 4.38 4.91 6.66
N PRO A 279 3.88 5.87 5.86
CA PRO A 279 3.86 5.77 4.42
C PRO A 279 5.26 5.66 3.83
N GLY A 280 5.40 4.82 2.81
CA GLY A 280 6.71 4.45 2.32
C GLY A 280 6.76 3.14 1.53
N PHE A 281 7.73 3.02 0.63
CA PHE A 281 7.99 1.77 -0.08
C PHE A 281 9.15 1.02 0.57
N THR A 282 8.88 0.49 1.75
CA THR A 282 9.76 -0.50 2.37
C THR A 282 9.00 -1.82 2.45
N PRO A 283 9.30 -2.79 1.56
CA PRO A 283 8.66 -4.08 1.62
C PRO A 283 8.91 -4.76 2.97
N LEU A 284 7.86 -5.30 3.58
CA LEU A 284 7.97 -6.15 4.77
C LEU A 284 8.97 -7.29 4.51
N LYS A 285 9.88 -7.48 5.46
CA LYS A 285 10.91 -8.52 5.42
C LYS A 285 10.40 -9.74 6.17
N VAL A 286 10.69 -10.93 5.64
CA VAL A 286 10.34 -12.22 6.29
C VAL A 286 10.93 -12.31 7.70
N GLY A 287 12.16 -11.82 7.91
CA GLY A 287 12.84 -11.82 9.20
C GLY A 287 12.24 -10.87 10.24
N SER A 288 11.47 -9.86 9.81
CA SER A 288 10.89 -8.85 10.71
C SER A 288 9.50 -9.21 11.22
N VAL A 289 8.82 -10.15 10.56
CA VAL A 289 7.43 -10.54 10.84
C VAL A 289 7.17 -10.81 12.33
N GLU A 290 8.04 -11.58 12.97
CA GLU A 290 7.81 -12.06 14.34
C GLU A 290 7.90 -10.93 15.36
N HIS A 291 8.94 -10.10 15.30
CA HIS A 291 9.04 -8.96 16.21
C HIS A 291 7.99 -7.88 15.89
N ILE A 292 7.61 -7.67 14.63
CA ILE A 292 6.53 -6.73 14.30
C ILE A 292 5.21 -7.21 14.91
N LEU A 293 4.86 -8.50 14.81
CA LEU A 293 3.66 -9.04 15.45
C LEU A 293 3.71 -8.89 16.99
N LYS A 294 4.86 -9.20 17.60
CA LYS A 294 5.08 -9.03 19.05
C LYS A 294 4.87 -7.58 19.49
N LEU A 295 5.47 -6.63 18.78
CA LEU A 295 5.38 -5.21 19.13
C LEU A 295 3.99 -4.64 18.79
N ALA A 296 3.36 -5.10 17.71
CA ALA A 296 1.99 -4.72 17.36
C ALA A 296 1.01 -5.12 18.47
N ASP A 297 1.12 -6.32 19.02
CA ASP A 297 0.30 -6.74 20.17
C ASP A 297 0.63 -5.91 21.42
N ARG A 298 1.93 -5.69 21.73
CA ARG A 298 2.38 -4.89 22.87
C ARG A 298 1.80 -3.47 22.84
N PHE A 299 1.81 -2.84 21.67
CA PHE A 299 1.36 -1.46 21.48
C PHE A 299 -0.07 -1.36 20.93
N GLN A 300 -0.81 -2.47 20.86
CA GLN A 300 -2.20 -2.51 20.39
C GLN A 300 -2.37 -1.92 18.97
N MET A 301 -1.40 -2.13 18.08
CA MET A 301 -1.39 -1.63 16.71
C MET A 301 -2.02 -2.63 15.74
N LYS A 302 -3.36 -2.59 15.65
CA LYS A 302 -4.13 -3.49 14.79
C LYS A 302 -3.69 -3.41 13.32
N ASP A 303 -3.37 -2.23 12.81
CA ASP A 303 -3.05 -2.05 11.39
C ASP A 303 -1.71 -2.67 11.02
N ALA A 304 -0.71 -2.52 11.89
CA ALA A 304 0.58 -3.18 11.73
C ALA A 304 0.41 -4.70 11.71
N ARG A 305 -0.41 -5.24 12.62
CA ARG A 305 -0.77 -6.66 12.66
C ARG A 305 -1.43 -7.10 11.35
N ASP A 306 -2.44 -6.38 10.89
CA ASP A 306 -3.19 -6.70 9.66
C ASP A 306 -2.30 -6.66 8.41
N GLN A 307 -1.39 -5.68 8.31
CA GLN A 307 -0.41 -5.63 7.23
C GLN A 307 0.52 -6.84 7.22
N VAL A 308 1.00 -7.28 8.39
CA VAL A 308 1.83 -8.48 8.50
C VAL A 308 1.02 -9.74 8.16
N VAL A 309 -0.23 -9.86 8.62
CA VAL A 309 -1.11 -10.98 8.25
C VAL A 309 -1.30 -11.05 6.74
N ASN A 310 -1.57 -9.91 6.09
CA ASN A 310 -1.71 -9.85 4.63
C ASN A 310 -0.42 -10.25 3.90
N PHE A 311 0.74 -9.82 4.42
CA PHE A 311 2.04 -10.26 3.89
C PHE A 311 2.22 -11.78 4.02
N LEU A 312 1.91 -12.35 5.19
CA LEU A 312 2.00 -13.78 5.46
C LEU A 312 1.09 -14.62 4.57
N MET A 313 -0.10 -14.12 4.26
CA MET A 313 -1.04 -14.77 3.34
C MET A 313 -0.47 -14.89 1.92
N LEU A 314 0.27 -13.88 1.46
CA LEU A 314 0.72 -13.77 0.07
C LEU A 314 2.13 -14.30 -0.17
N THR A 315 3.00 -14.26 0.84
CA THR A 315 4.41 -14.61 0.66
C THR A 315 4.61 -16.10 0.43
N LYS A 316 5.41 -16.45 -0.58
CA LYS A 316 5.89 -17.82 -0.82
C LYS A 316 7.28 -18.08 -0.20
N ARG A 317 7.90 -17.05 0.37
CA ARG A 317 9.26 -17.11 0.94
C ARG A 317 9.31 -17.71 2.35
N MET A 318 8.15 -17.93 2.97
CA MET A 318 8.02 -18.56 4.28
C MET A 318 7.33 -19.91 4.13
N ASN A 319 7.87 -20.93 4.81
CA ASN A 319 7.32 -22.28 4.79
C ASN A 319 5.98 -22.35 5.55
N ARG A 320 5.20 -23.41 5.29
CA ARG A 320 3.86 -23.59 5.87
C ARG A 320 3.92 -23.78 7.39
N GLU A 321 4.88 -24.54 7.87
CA GLU A 321 5.13 -24.77 9.30
C GLU A 321 5.25 -23.45 10.06
N LYS A 322 6.18 -22.56 9.67
CA LYS A 322 6.39 -21.27 10.34
C LYS A 322 5.14 -20.38 10.28
N LYS A 323 4.39 -20.39 9.17
CA LYS A 323 3.12 -19.64 9.08
C LYS A 323 2.10 -20.14 10.10
N ILE A 324 2.01 -21.45 10.32
CA ILE A 324 1.07 -22.02 11.28
C ILE A 324 1.56 -21.79 12.71
N THR A 325 2.86 -21.89 12.98
CA THR A 325 3.43 -21.50 14.28
C THR A 325 3.13 -20.04 14.62
N LEU A 326 3.28 -19.12 13.66
CA LEU A 326 2.93 -17.71 13.86
C LEU A 326 1.42 -17.52 14.05
N ALA A 327 0.59 -18.22 13.26
CA ALA A 327 -0.85 -18.17 13.39
C ALA A 327 -1.34 -18.67 14.76
N GLU A 328 -0.70 -19.70 15.29
CA GLU A 328 -0.92 -20.22 16.63
C GLU A 328 -0.50 -19.21 17.70
N GLN A 329 0.76 -18.77 17.65
CA GLN A 329 1.37 -17.88 18.65
C GLN A 329 0.62 -16.55 18.81
N TYR A 330 0.15 -16.00 17.69
CA TYR A 330 -0.51 -14.68 17.65
C TYR A 330 -2.03 -14.77 17.46
N ASN A 331 -2.62 -15.96 17.55
CA ASN A 331 -4.04 -16.23 17.35
C ASN A 331 -4.60 -15.59 16.06
N ILE A 332 -4.12 -16.05 14.90
CA ILE A 332 -4.50 -15.60 13.56
C ILE A 332 -5.21 -16.76 12.82
N PRO A 333 -6.50 -17.02 13.12
CA PRO A 333 -7.21 -18.19 12.59
C PRO A 333 -7.25 -18.21 11.06
N ASP A 334 -7.49 -17.06 10.41
CA ASP A 334 -7.53 -16.97 8.95
C ASP A 334 -6.20 -17.43 8.31
N LEU A 335 -5.06 -17.07 8.90
CA LEU A 335 -3.75 -17.48 8.38
C LEU A 335 -3.55 -18.99 8.57
N ARG A 336 -3.95 -19.54 9.71
CA ARG A 336 -3.90 -20.98 9.98
C ARG A 336 -4.73 -21.73 8.95
N ASP A 337 -6.01 -21.38 8.84
CA ASP A 337 -6.98 -22.11 8.02
C ASP A 337 -6.63 -22.01 6.53
N ARG A 338 -6.27 -20.81 6.04
CA ARG A 338 -5.79 -20.66 4.65
C ARG A 338 -4.50 -21.41 4.38
N THR A 339 -3.57 -21.47 5.34
CA THR A 339 -2.32 -22.24 5.17
C THR A 339 -2.61 -23.74 5.14
N LEU A 340 -3.49 -24.25 6.01
CA LEU A 340 -3.93 -25.64 6.01
C LEU A 340 -4.61 -26.05 4.69
N ASN A 341 -5.41 -25.15 4.11
CA ASN A 341 -6.06 -25.39 2.82
C ASN A 341 -5.07 -25.48 1.64
N THR A 342 -3.80 -25.10 1.83
CA THR A 342 -2.76 -25.27 0.79
C THR A 342 -2.09 -26.65 0.78
N PHE A 343 -2.39 -27.52 1.75
CA PHE A 343 -1.91 -28.91 1.74
C PHE A 343 -2.75 -29.77 0.82
N THR A 344 -2.10 -30.71 0.13
CA THR A 344 -2.72 -31.59 -0.87
C THR A 344 -2.61 -33.08 -0.49
N SER A 345 -1.94 -33.42 0.61
CA SER A 345 -1.91 -34.78 1.14
C SER A 345 -1.70 -34.76 2.66
N ASN A 346 -2.17 -35.81 3.31
CA ASN A 346 -2.04 -35.97 4.76
C ASN A 346 -0.57 -36.16 5.18
N GLU A 347 0.28 -36.81 4.37
CA GLU A 347 1.70 -36.98 4.77
C GLU A 347 2.40 -35.63 4.88
N ARG A 348 2.26 -34.75 3.88
CA ARG A 348 2.86 -33.41 3.89
C ARG A 348 2.37 -32.56 5.04
N LEU A 349 1.11 -32.73 5.43
CA LEU A 349 0.51 -32.03 6.55
C LEU A 349 1.17 -32.51 7.85
N LEU A 350 1.21 -33.82 8.08
CA LEU A 350 1.79 -34.41 9.28
C LEU A 350 3.30 -34.13 9.43
N GLU A 351 4.04 -34.08 8.31
CA GLU A 351 5.46 -33.67 8.29
C GLU A 351 5.70 -32.27 8.88
N CYS A 352 4.74 -31.35 8.73
CA CYS A 352 4.86 -29.99 9.27
C CYS A 352 4.60 -29.91 10.78
N PHE A 353 4.15 -30.99 11.42
CA PHE A 353 3.77 -31.01 12.83
C PHE A 353 4.37 -32.22 13.56
N PRO A 354 5.71 -32.29 13.70
CA PRO A 354 6.34 -33.41 14.40
C PRO A 354 5.91 -33.49 15.88
N ASN A 355 5.52 -32.36 16.49
CA ASN A 355 5.03 -32.28 17.87
C ASN A 355 3.56 -31.84 17.95
N PHE A 356 2.63 -32.72 17.53
CA PHE A 356 1.19 -32.45 17.65
C PHE A 356 0.73 -32.12 19.08
N ALA A 357 1.41 -32.64 20.10
CA ALA A 357 1.01 -32.47 21.49
C ALA A 357 0.99 -30.99 21.91
N THR A 358 1.91 -30.18 21.38
CA THR A 358 2.11 -28.77 21.77
C THR A 358 1.16 -27.79 21.09
N LEU A 359 0.36 -28.25 20.12
CA LEU A 359 -0.63 -27.41 19.43
C LEU A 359 -1.88 -27.19 20.30
N SER A 360 -2.52 -26.03 20.16
CA SER A 360 -3.84 -25.76 20.72
C SER A 360 -4.89 -26.73 20.21
N ASN A 361 -5.98 -26.86 20.96
CA ASN A 361 -7.11 -27.68 20.56
C ASN A 361 -7.75 -27.14 19.28
N GLU A 362 -7.83 -25.82 19.13
CA GLU A 362 -8.34 -25.17 17.92
C GLU A 362 -7.53 -25.57 16.68
N THR A 363 -6.20 -25.56 16.78
CA THR A 363 -5.34 -25.93 15.65
C THR A 363 -5.37 -27.43 15.37
N LYS A 364 -5.45 -28.27 16.41
CA LYS A 364 -5.67 -29.73 16.24
C LYS A 364 -6.98 -30.03 15.52
N ILE A 365 -8.07 -29.35 15.88
CA ILE A 365 -9.38 -29.49 15.21
C ILE A 365 -9.29 -29.03 13.75
N ALA A 366 -8.67 -27.88 13.48
CA ALA A 366 -8.52 -27.39 12.11
C ALA A 366 -7.69 -28.35 11.23
N ILE A 367 -6.62 -28.92 11.78
CA ILE A 367 -5.83 -29.96 11.12
C ILE A 367 -6.68 -31.19 10.84
N TRP A 368 -7.41 -31.70 11.84
CA TRP A 368 -8.26 -32.87 11.67
C TRP A 368 -9.31 -32.66 10.57
N ASN A 369 -10.00 -31.52 10.58
CA ASN A 369 -10.98 -31.17 9.56
C ASN A 369 -10.35 -31.18 8.17
N ARG A 370 -9.16 -30.57 8.02
CA ARG A 370 -8.45 -30.58 6.74
C ARG A 370 -8.05 -31.98 6.29
N MET A 371 -7.68 -32.87 7.21
CA MET A 371 -7.35 -34.26 6.88
C MET A 371 -8.58 -35.04 6.39
N GLN A 372 -9.76 -34.77 6.95
CA GLN A 372 -11.01 -35.39 6.48
C GLN A 372 -11.33 -34.95 5.05
N GLU A 373 -11.25 -33.65 4.76
CA GLU A 373 -11.47 -33.09 3.42
C GLU A 373 -10.50 -33.64 2.35
N LEU A 374 -9.30 -34.09 2.75
CA LEU A 374 -8.31 -34.67 1.83
C LEU A 374 -8.56 -36.16 1.53
N ASN A 375 -9.41 -36.82 2.32
CA ASN A 375 -9.77 -38.23 2.15
C ASN A 375 -11.08 -38.42 1.37
N GLU A 376 -11.83 -37.33 1.13
CA GLU A 376 -12.99 -37.25 0.24
C GLU A 376 -12.54 -37.00 -1.21
#